data_AF-H0UZX5-F1
#
_entry.id   AF-H0UZX5-F1
#
_cell.length_a   1.000
_cell.length_b   1.000
_cell.length_c   1.000
_cell.angle_alpha   90.00
_cell.angle_beta   90.00
_cell.angle_gamma   90.00
#
_symmetry.space_group_name_H-M   'P 1'
#
loop_
_entity.id
_entity.type
_entity.pdbx_description
1 polymer ?
#
loop_
_entity_poly.entity_id
_entity_poly.type
_entity_poly.pdbx_seq_one_letter_code
_entity_poly.pdbx_strand_id
1 'polypeptide(L)'
;MVCYSPEILREVRDKFLVKDEDTITVTYPKSGTNWLNEIVSLILSKGDPKWVQSVLNWKRSPWIESTGGYELVKGQKDPRVYTSHLPLHLFPKSFFSSKAKVIYCIRNPRDALVSGYFFLSKMNVTEKPETLQQYMEWFLQGN
;
A
#
# COMPACT_ATOMS: atom_id res chain seq x y z
N MET A 1 17.41 4.96 5.34
CA MET A 1 16.34 5.78 4.73
C MET A 1 15.04 5.35 5.38
N VAL A 2 14.55 6.15 6.33
CA VAL A 2 13.29 5.86 7.01
C VAL A 2 12.17 6.35 6.09
N CYS A 3 11.44 5.42 5.48
CA CYS A 3 10.40 5.74 4.49
C CYS A 3 9.06 6.14 5.11
N TYR A 4 8.93 6.07 6.43
CA TYR A 4 7.68 6.28 7.18
C TYR A 4 7.97 7.12 8.42
N SER A 5 7.16 8.14 8.70
CA SER A 5 7.30 8.91 9.94
C SER A 5 5.96 9.05 10.66
N PRO A 6 5.95 9.15 12.01
CA PRO A 6 4.73 9.41 12.77
C PRO A 6 4.01 10.68 12.31
N GLU A 7 4.75 11.69 11.85
CA GLU A 7 4.20 12.94 11.33
C GLU A 7 3.41 12.68 10.06
N ILE A 8 3.97 11.94 9.08
CA ILE A 8 3.26 11.57 7.86
C ILE A 8 2.02 10.72 8.18
N LEU A 9 2.12 9.78 9.13
CA LEU A 9 0.96 8.97 9.53
C LEU A 9 -0.17 9.82 10.13
N ARG A 10 0.15 10.84 10.94
CA ARG A 10 -0.83 11.80 11.46
C ARG A 10 -1.42 12.66 10.35
N GLU A 11 -0.58 13.18 9.45
CA GLU A 11 -1.01 13.97 8.30
C GLU A 11 -1.97 13.18 7.39
N VAL A 12 -1.62 11.93 7.07
CA VAL A 12 -2.46 11.02 6.28
C VAL A 12 -3.81 10.77 6.96
N ARG A 13 -3.80 10.49 8.27
CA ARG A 13 -5.04 10.20 9.02
C ARG A 13 -5.93 11.43 9.16
N ASP A 14 -5.36 12.55 9.58
CA ASP A 14 -6.13 13.68 10.12
C ASP A 14 -6.30 14.84 9.13
N LYS A 15 -5.44 14.96 8.11
CA LYS A 15 -5.42 16.12 7.20
C LYS A 15 -5.52 15.80 5.73
N PHE A 16 -5.13 14.59 5.30
CA PHE A 16 -5.20 14.23 3.89
C PHE A 16 -6.66 14.24 3.40
N LEU A 17 -6.89 14.91 2.27
CA LEU A 17 -8.20 15.03 1.64
C LEU A 17 -8.33 13.99 0.52
N VAL A 18 -9.17 12.98 0.77
CA VAL A 18 -9.59 12.01 -0.22
C VAL A 18 -10.62 12.67 -1.14
N LYS A 19 -10.46 12.50 -2.46
CA LYS A 19 -11.38 13.02 -3.48
C LYS A 19 -12.35 11.94 -3.91
N ASP A 20 -13.54 12.33 -4.38
CA ASP A 20 -14.58 11.40 -4.84
C ASP A 20 -14.13 10.52 -6.01
N GLU A 21 -13.19 11.01 -6.83
CA GLU A 21 -12.64 10.31 -7.99
C GLU A 21 -11.46 9.37 -7.66
N ASP A 22 -10.98 9.38 -6.41
CA ASP A 22 -9.84 8.56 -6.03
C ASP A 22 -10.16 7.06 -6.13
N THR A 23 -9.17 6.29 -6.56
CA THR A 23 -9.17 4.82 -6.46
C THR A 23 -8.04 4.37 -5.56
N ILE A 24 -8.38 3.69 -4.47
CA ILE A 24 -7.43 3.29 -3.43
C ILE A 24 -7.34 1.77 -3.37
N THR A 25 -6.15 1.22 -3.58
CA THR A 25 -5.90 -0.21 -3.36
C THR A 25 -5.47 -0.42 -1.91
N VAL A 26 -6.15 -1.32 -1.20
CA VAL A 26 -5.88 -1.57 0.22
C VAL A 26 -5.63 -3.06 0.43
N THR A 27 -4.55 -3.39 1.13
CA THR A 27 -4.17 -4.78 1.40
C THR A 27 -3.48 -4.88 2.74
N TYR A 28 -3.60 -6.02 3.42
CA TYR A 28 -2.57 -6.40 4.39
C TYR A 28 -1.27 -6.71 3.62
N PRO A 29 -0.07 -6.33 4.12
CA PRO A 29 1.19 -6.62 3.44
C PRO A 29 1.27 -8.06 2.93
N LYS A 30 1.83 -8.25 1.72
CA LYS A 30 2.01 -9.57 1.08
C LYS A 30 0.72 -10.27 0.61
N SER A 31 -0.39 -9.55 0.56
CA SER A 31 -1.67 -10.04 0.02
C SER A 31 -1.86 -9.80 -1.49
N GLY A 32 -0.77 -9.58 -2.25
CA GLY A 32 -0.84 -9.41 -3.70
C GLY A 32 -0.98 -7.96 -4.20
N THR A 33 -0.55 -6.97 -3.42
CA THR A 33 -0.63 -5.53 -3.73
C THR A 33 -0.10 -5.17 -5.12
N ASN A 34 1.10 -5.65 -5.48
CA ASN A 34 1.69 -5.34 -6.80
C ASN A 34 0.84 -5.90 -7.94
N TRP A 35 0.28 -7.10 -7.77
CA TRP A 35 -0.56 -7.73 -8.79
C TRP A 35 -1.86 -6.95 -8.98
N LEU A 36 -2.52 -6.57 -7.89
CA LEU A 36 -3.71 -5.71 -7.92
C LEU A 36 -3.40 -4.37 -8.59
N ASN A 37 -2.29 -3.71 -8.21
CA ASN A 37 -1.88 -2.44 -8.79
C ASN A 37 -1.61 -2.54 -10.30
N GLU A 38 -1.07 -3.66 -10.79
CA GLU A 38 -0.93 -3.86 -12.24
C GLU A 38 -2.26 -4.04 -12.95
N ILE A 39 -3.17 -4.83 -12.40
CA ILE A 39 -4.50 -5.00 -12.99
C ILE A 39 -5.21 -3.65 -13.08
N VAL A 40 -5.21 -2.88 -11.97
CA VAL A 40 -5.81 -1.54 -11.94
C VAL A 40 -5.15 -0.62 -12.97
N SER A 41 -3.81 -0.64 -13.07
CA SER A 41 -3.09 0.20 -14.03
C SER A 41 -3.43 -0.13 -15.48
N LEU A 42 -3.54 -1.42 -15.82
CA LEU A 42 -3.94 -1.87 -17.15
C LEU A 42 -5.41 -1.55 -17.47
N ILE A 43 -6.30 -1.61 -16.48
CA ILE A 43 -7.70 -1.17 -16.66
C ILE A 43 -7.72 0.33 -17.03
N LEU A 44 -6.96 1.16 -16.31
CA LEU A 44 -6.91 2.62 -16.54
C LEU A 44 -6.30 2.96 -17.91
N SER A 45 -5.33 2.19 -18.38
CA SER A 45 -4.73 2.34 -19.71
C SER A 45 -5.51 1.63 -20.81
N LYS A 46 -6.71 1.10 -20.53
CA LYS A 46 -7.54 0.33 -21.48
C LYS A 46 -6.78 -0.84 -22.13
N GLY A 47 -5.89 -1.47 -21.37
CA GLY A 47 -5.05 -2.59 -21.78
C GLY A 47 -3.73 -2.20 -22.45
N ASP A 48 -3.43 -0.91 -22.67
CA ASP A 48 -2.13 -0.50 -23.23
C ASP A 48 -1.02 -0.72 -22.19
N PRO A 49 -0.01 -1.59 -22.46
CA PRO A 49 1.02 -1.92 -21.50
C PRO A 49 2.13 -0.86 -21.39
N LYS A 50 2.18 0.16 -22.27
CA LYS A 50 3.27 1.15 -22.28
C LYS A 50 3.50 1.79 -20.91
N TRP A 51 2.42 2.14 -20.20
CA TRP A 51 2.52 2.78 -18.89
C TRP A 51 3.11 1.84 -17.83
N VAL A 52 2.63 0.59 -17.75
CA VAL A 52 3.12 -0.38 -16.76
C VAL A 52 4.55 -0.85 -17.04
N GLN A 53 4.97 -0.82 -18.30
CA GLN A 53 6.34 -1.16 -18.73
C GLN A 53 7.34 0.00 -18.56
N SER A 54 6.89 1.26 -18.58
CA SER A 54 7.77 2.43 -18.50
C SER A 54 7.85 3.06 -17.12
N VAL A 55 6.83 2.88 -16.28
CA VAL A 55 6.77 3.50 -14.95
C VAL A 55 6.71 2.42 -13.86
N LEU A 56 7.58 2.56 -12.86
CA LEU A 56 7.62 1.64 -11.70
C LEU A 56 6.27 1.59 -10.98
N ASN A 57 5.87 0.40 -10.52
CA ASN A 57 4.58 0.15 -9.85
C ASN A 57 4.30 1.15 -8.71
N TRP A 58 5.28 1.37 -7.83
CA TRP A 58 5.14 2.29 -6.68
C TRP A 58 5.07 3.77 -7.07
N LYS A 59 5.41 4.15 -8.30
CA LYS A 59 5.17 5.51 -8.82
C LYS A 59 3.78 5.65 -9.43
N ARG A 60 3.21 4.55 -9.96
CA ARG A 60 1.86 4.51 -10.52
C ARG A 60 0.79 4.44 -9.44
N SER A 61 1.03 3.65 -8.40
CA SER A 61 0.18 3.56 -7.21
C SER A 61 1.05 3.70 -5.95
N PRO A 62 1.36 4.93 -5.52
CA PRO A 62 2.23 5.18 -4.36
C PRO A 62 1.59 4.77 -3.04
N TRP A 63 2.40 4.35 -2.06
CA TRP A 63 1.93 4.13 -0.69
C TRP A 63 1.72 5.46 0.03
N ILE A 64 0.47 5.79 0.34
CA ILE A 64 0.10 7.09 0.93
C ILE A 64 0.75 7.34 2.29
N GLU A 65 0.97 6.29 3.08
CA GLU A 65 1.62 6.33 4.39
C GLU A 65 3.14 6.56 4.36
N SER A 66 3.78 6.48 3.18
CA SER A 66 5.22 6.71 3.05
C SER A 66 5.54 8.17 2.77
N THR A 67 6.67 8.68 3.26
CA THR A 67 7.07 10.10 3.06
C THR A 67 7.10 10.49 1.58
N GLY A 68 7.67 9.62 0.73
CA GLY A 68 7.73 9.86 -0.72
C GLY A 68 6.38 9.67 -1.40
N GLY A 69 5.60 8.66 -0.99
CA GLY A 69 4.28 8.40 -1.57
C GLY A 69 3.27 9.49 -1.24
N TYR A 70 3.30 10.04 -0.02
CA TYR A 70 2.45 11.16 0.37
C TYR A 70 2.60 12.37 -0.57
N GLU A 71 3.84 12.78 -0.85
CA GLU A 71 4.11 13.89 -1.76
C GLU A 71 3.76 13.55 -3.22
N LEU A 72 4.00 12.31 -3.65
CA LEU A 72 3.58 11.86 -4.98
C LEU A 72 2.06 11.95 -5.16
N VAL A 73 1.27 11.46 -4.19
CA VAL A 73 -0.20 11.49 -4.29
C VAL A 73 -0.74 12.91 -4.23
N LYS A 74 -0.12 13.80 -3.45
CA LYS A 74 -0.49 15.23 -3.45
C LYS A 74 -0.22 15.91 -4.79
N GLY A 75 0.87 15.55 -5.46
CA GLY A 75 1.24 16.09 -6.78
C GLY A 75 0.56 15.43 -7.98
N GLN A 76 -0.16 14.32 -7.79
CA GLN A 76 -0.87 13.62 -8.87
C GLN A 76 -2.06 14.44 -9.39
N LYS A 77 -2.24 14.42 -10.71
CA LYS A 77 -3.45 14.91 -11.38
C LYS A 77 -4.58 13.88 -11.22
N ASP A 78 -5.82 14.35 -11.27
CA ASP A 78 -6.99 13.48 -11.19
C ASP A 78 -7.20 12.67 -12.48
N PRO A 79 -7.77 11.44 -12.38
CA PRO A 79 -8.08 10.72 -11.15
C PRO A 79 -6.83 10.11 -10.49
N ARG A 80 -6.71 10.23 -9.16
CA ARG A 80 -5.56 9.70 -8.41
C ARG A 80 -5.72 8.21 -8.12
N VAL A 81 -4.61 7.49 -8.17
CA VAL A 81 -4.54 6.07 -7.79
C VAL A 81 -3.36 5.87 -6.85
N TYR A 82 -3.65 5.28 -5.70
CA TYR A 82 -2.67 5.06 -4.65
C TYR A 82 -3.00 3.83 -3.81
N THR A 83 -2.00 3.36 -3.07
CA THR A 83 -2.03 2.15 -2.27
C THR A 83 -1.98 2.49 -0.78
N SER A 84 -2.57 1.65 0.05
CA SER A 84 -2.31 1.67 1.50
C SER A 84 -2.31 0.29 2.14
N HIS A 85 -1.49 0.15 3.18
CA HIS A 85 -1.51 -0.96 4.15
C HIS A 85 -2.08 -0.55 5.51
N LEU A 86 -2.55 0.70 5.65
CA LEU A 86 -2.99 1.20 6.95
C LEU A 86 -4.22 0.44 7.47
N PRO A 87 -4.24 0.08 8.76
CA PRO A 87 -5.46 -0.39 9.39
C PRO A 87 -6.50 0.73 9.43
N LEU A 88 -7.77 0.34 9.53
CA LEU A 88 -8.91 1.26 9.42
C LEU A 88 -8.80 2.51 10.33
N HIS A 89 -8.29 2.33 11.56
CA HIS A 89 -8.19 3.41 12.53
C HIS A 89 -7.09 4.45 12.22
N LEU A 90 -6.14 4.13 11.33
CA LEU A 90 -5.11 5.04 10.81
C LEU A 90 -5.41 5.55 9.40
N PHE A 91 -6.44 5.02 8.74
CA PHE A 91 -6.82 5.43 7.40
C PHE A 91 -7.33 6.89 7.36
N PRO A 92 -7.21 7.62 6.23
CA PRO A 92 -7.66 9.02 6.13
C PRO A 92 -9.12 9.19 6.56
N LYS A 93 -9.37 10.05 7.55
CA LYS A 93 -10.73 10.31 8.06
C LYS A 93 -11.67 10.86 6.99
N SER A 94 -11.13 11.66 6.06
CA SER A 94 -11.90 12.26 4.96
C SER A 94 -12.47 11.22 3.98
N PHE A 95 -11.92 10.00 3.93
CA PHE A 95 -12.45 8.90 3.13
C PHE A 95 -13.90 8.57 3.50
N PHE A 96 -14.23 8.55 4.80
CA PHE A 96 -15.55 8.12 5.28
C PHE A 96 -16.67 9.09 4.93
N SER A 97 -16.33 10.29 4.44
CA SER A 97 -17.26 11.29 3.93
C SER A 97 -17.21 11.47 2.41
N SER A 98 -16.35 10.73 1.69
CA SER A 98 -16.19 10.84 0.24
C SER A 98 -16.88 9.70 -0.50
N LYS A 99 -16.91 9.79 -1.84
CA LYS A 99 -17.37 8.74 -2.76
C LYS A 99 -16.22 7.95 -3.41
N ALA A 100 -15.00 8.09 -2.86
CA ALA A 100 -13.82 7.39 -3.35
C ALA A 100 -14.04 5.88 -3.36
N LYS A 101 -13.38 5.19 -4.28
CA LYS A 101 -13.48 3.74 -4.41
C LYS A 101 -12.30 3.07 -3.71
N VAL A 102 -12.59 2.06 -2.89
CA VAL A 102 -11.56 1.18 -2.29
C VAL A 102 -11.67 -0.21 -2.89
N ILE A 103 -10.53 -0.77 -3.30
CA ILE A 103 -10.40 -2.18 -3.65
C ILE A 103 -9.57 -2.84 -2.55
N TYR A 104 -10.25 -3.55 -1.65
CA TYR A 104 -9.62 -4.28 -0.55
C TYR A 104 -9.33 -5.71 -0.97
N CYS A 105 -8.06 -6.11 -1.04
CA CYS A 105 -7.66 -7.47 -1.39
C CYS A 105 -7.13 -8.22 -0.16
N ILE A 106 -7.70 -9.42 0.06
CA ILE A 106 -7.35 -10.34 1.13
C ILE A 106 -6.68 -11.60 0.58
N ARG A 107 -5.82 -12.19 1.39
CA ARG A 107 -5.16 -13.46 1.11
C ARG A 107 -5.26 -14.36 2.34
N ASN A 108 -5.21 -15.68 2.15
CA ASN A 108 -5.05 -16.62 3.25
C ASN A 108 -3.85 -16.18 4.12
N PRO A 109 -4.03 -15.94 5.42
CA PRO A 109 -2.98 -15.41 6.29
C PRO A 109 -1.78 -16.35 6.38
N ARG A 110 -1.97 -17.66 6.20
CA ARG A 110 -0.86 -18.64 6.15
C ARG A 110 0.06 -18.38 4.96
N ASP A 111 -0.51 -18.05 3.80
CA ASP A 111 0.26 -17.74 2.59
C ASP A 111 0.92 -16.36 2.69
N ALA A 112 0.23 -15.38 3.29
CA ALA A 112 0.78 -14.05 3.55
C ALA A 112 1.99 -14.13 4.50
N LEU A 113 1.89 -14.93 5.56
CA LEU A 113 2.98 -15.22 6.50
C LEU A 113 4.19 -15.81 5.78
N VAL A 114 4.01 -16.90 5.03
CA VAL A 114 5.12 -17.53 4.31
C VAL A 114 5.75 -16.55 3.30
N SER A 115 4.92 -15.78 2.58
CA SER A 115 5.40 -14.75 1.65
C SER A 115 6.16 -13.61 2.36
N GLY A 116 5.73 -13.22 3.55
CA GLY A 116 6.36 -12.20 4.38
C GLY A 116 7.74 -12.63 4.89
N TYR A 117 7.83 -13.85 5.42
CA TYR A 117 9.08 -14.45 5.89
C TYR A 117 10.17 -14.37 4.81
N PHE A 118 9.93 -14.98 3.64
CA PHE A 118 10.92 -15.00 2.56
C PHE A 118 11.27 -13.61 2.01
N PHE A 119 10.31 -12.67 2.05
CA PHE A 119 10.56 -11.30 1.63
C PHE A 119 11.47 -10.58 2.62
N LEU A 120 11.15 -10.62 3.91
CA LEU A 120 11.92 -9.92 4.95
C LEU A 120 13.32 -10.50 5.13
N SER A 121 13.50 -11.82 5.02
CA SER A 121 14.84 -12.43 5.06
C SER A 121 15.79 -11.87 3.98
N LYS A 122 15.25 -11.38 2.86
CA LYS A 122 16.03 -10.84 1.73
C LYS A 122 16.15 -9.32 1.73
N MET A 123 15.31 -8.60 2.46
CA MET A 123 15.25 -7.13 2.43
C MET A 123 15.98 -6.51 3.62
N ASN A 124 16.70 -5.40 3.41
CA ASN A 124 17.36 -4.64 4.48
C ASN A 124 16.48 -3.46 4.91
N VAL A 125 15.23 -3.74 5.29
CA VAL A 125 14.22 -2.72 5.60
C VAL A 125 13.77 -2.73 7.07
N THR A 126 13.95 -3.85 7.76
CA THR A 126 13.66 -4.04 9.19
C THR A 126 14.53 -5.19 9.72
N GLU A 127 14.39 -5.51 11.00
CA GLU A 127 14.95 -6.71 11.62
C GLU A 127 14.53 -7.96 10.84
N LYS A 128 15.49 -8.85 10.59
CA LYS A 128 15.26 -10.07 9.84
C LYS A 128 14.95 -11.19 10.83
N PRO A 129 13.89 -11.98 10.59
CA PRO A 129 13.69 -13.18 11.39
C PRO A 129 14.82 -14.19 11.11
N GLU A 130 15.34 -14.79 12.17
CA GLU A 130 16.33 -15.86 12.11
C GLU A 130 15.70 -17.18 11.64
N THR A 131 14.44 -17.42 12.03
CA THR A 131 13.69 -18.64 11.70
C THR A 131 12.24 -18.34 11.31
N LEU A 132 11.61 -19.28 10.60
CA LEU A 132 10.18 -19.20 10.27
C LEU A 132 9.31 -19.21 11.54
N GLN A 133 9.70 -19.96 12.57
CA GLN A 133 8.98 -20.03 13.85
C GLN A 133 8.95 -18.67 14.55
N GLN A 134 10.09 -17.99 14.64
CA GLN A 134 10.19 -16.64 15.19
C GLN A 134 9.30 -15.66 14.41
N TYR A 135 9.34 -15.71 13.07
CA TYR A 135 8.50 -14.85 12.25
C TYR A 135 7.01 -15.13 12.42
N MET A 136 6.63 -16.41 12.57
CA MET A 136 5.26 -16.81 12.82
C MET A 136 4.76 -16.24 14.15
N GLU A 137 5.57 -16.25 15.20
CA GLU A 137 5.23 -15.65 16.50
C GLU A 137 5.02 -14.13 16.38
N TRP A 138 5.91 -13.42 15.68
CA TRP A 138 5.73 -11.99 15.41
C TRP A 138 4.45 -11.70 14.63
N PHE A 139 4.17 -12.49 13.58
CA PHE A 139 2.98 -12.35 12.76
C PHE A 139 1.68 -12.53 13.57
N LEU A 140 1.64 -13.50 14.48
CA LEU A 140 0.48 -13.77 15.33
C LEU A 140 0.27 -12.70 16.40
N GLN A 141 1.34 -12.03 16.85
CA GLN A 141 1.28 -10.90 17.77
C GLN A 141 0.87 -9.59 17.09
N GLY A 142 0.90 -9.53 15.75
CA GLY A 142 0.63 -8.33 14.98
C GLY A 142 1.76 -7.30 15.01
N ASN A 143 3.00 -7.76 15.22
CA ASN A 143 4.21 -6.94 15.18
C ASN A 143 4.64 -6.61 13.74
#